data_AF-A0A3S1I0C9-F1
#
_entry.id   AF-A0A3S1I0C9-F1
#
_cell.length_a   1.000
_cell.length_b   1.000
_cell.length_c   1.000
_cell.angle_alpha   90.00
_cell.angle_beta   90.00
_cell.angle_gamma   90.00
#
_symmetry.space_group_name_H-M   'P 1'
#
loop_
_entity.id
_entity.type
_entity.pdbx_description
1 polymer ?
#
loop_
_entity_poly.entity_id
_entity_poly.type
_entity_poly.pdbx_seq_one_letter_code
_entity_poly.pdbx_strand_id
1 'polypeptide(L)' 'MAANGEQLTKIASLIETGEIRPVIDRVFPLEQTNEALAYIEQGRAKGKVVIRLAMLQATIHPFRPSAQPTG' A
#
# COMPACT_ATOMS: atom_id res chain seq x y z
N MET A 1 3.80 -10.67 -22.98
CA MET A 1 3.26 -11.10 -21.67
C MET A 1 1.85 -10.54 -21.54
N ALA A 2 0.82 -11.39 -21.57
CA ALA A 2 -0.57 -10.96 -21.35
C ALA A 2 -0.98 -11.40 -19.94
N ALA A 3 -1.59 -10.49 -19.17
CA ALA A 3 -2.14 -10.82 -17.87
C ALA A 3 -3.46 -11.59 -18.06
N ASN A 4 -3.52 -12.83 -17.56
CA ASN A 4 -4.73 -13.64 -17.56
C ASN A 4 -5.45 -13.51 -16.21
N GLY A 5 -6.63 -12.90 -16.22
CA GLY A 5 -7.43 -12.69 -15.01
C GLY A 5 -7.78 -14.00 -14.29
N GLU A 6 -8.09 -15.08 -15.03
CA GLU A 6 -8.43 -16.36 -14.42
C GLU A 6 -7.25 -16.99 -13.67
N GLN A 7 -6.03 -16.84 -14.19
CA GLN A 7 -4.84 -17.32 -13.49
C GLN A 7 -4.59 -16.52 -12.22
N LEU A 8 -4.80 -15.20 -12.25
CA LEU A 8 -4.67 -14.35 -11.06
C LEU A 8 -5.70 -14.72 -9.99
N THR A 9 -6.95 -15.01 -10.39
CA THR A 9 -7.99 -15.48 -9.46
C THR A 9 -7.59 -16.79 -8.78
N LYS A 10 -7.07 -17.77 -9.54
CA LYS A 10 -6.60 -19.04 -8.95
C LYS A 10 -5.46 -18.83 -7.95
N ILE A 11 -4.51 -17.95 -8.27
CA ILE A 11 -3.40 -17.61 -7.37
C ILE A 11 -3.93 -16.92 -6.11
N ALA A 12 -4.90 -16.02 -6.22
CA ALA A 12 -5.52 -15.35 -5.07
C ALA A 12 -6.15 -16.36 -4.11
N SER A 13 -6.93 -17.33 -4.61
CA SER A 13 -7.54 -18.36 -3.75
C SER A 13 -6.49 -19.19 -2.97
N LEU A 14 -5.36 -19.51 -3.60
CA LEU A 14 -4.27 -20.24 -2.92
C LEU A 14 -3.58 -19.40 -1.83
N ILE A 15 -3.55 -18.07 -2.00
CA ILE A 15 -3.05 -17.15 -0.97
C ILE A 15 -4.04 -17.05 0.19
N GLU A 16 -5.34 -16.99 -0.11
CA GLU A 16 -6.42 -16.92 0.89
C GLU A 16 -6.51 -18.19 1.75
N THR A 17 -6.31 -19.38 1.16
CA THR A 17 -6.25 -20.64 1.91
C THR A 17 -4.95 -20.82 2.69
N GLY A 18 -3.96 -19.95 2.46
CA GLY A 18 -2.66 -19.99 3.11
C GLY A 18 -1.71 -21.07 2.58
N GLU A 19 -2.08 -21.76 1.48
CA GLU A 19 -1.26 -22.73 0.75
C GLU A 19 -0.05 -22.05 0.09
N ILE A 20 -0.25 -20.83 -0.42
CA ILE A 20 0.83 -19.97 -0.90
C ILE A 20 0.97 -18.78 0.05
N ARG A 21 2.19 -18.56 0.55
CA ARG A 21 2.48 -17.41 1.42
C ARG A 21 3.47 -16.48 0.73
N PRO A 22 3.09 -15.24 0.39
CA PRO A 22 4.03 -14.28 -0.16
C PRO A 22 5.09 -13.94 0.89
N VAL A 23 6.37 -14.02 0.51
CA VAL A 23 7.47 -13.59 1.36
C VAL A 23 7.67 -12.09 1.13
N ILE A 24 7.29 -11.29 2.12
CA ILE A 24 7.55 -9.85 2.14
C ILE A 24 8.92 -9.65 2.76
N ASP A 25 9.80 -9.01 2.02
CA ASP A 25 11.16 -8.71 2.48
C ASP A 25 11.20 -7.38 3.21
N ARG A 26 10.66 -6.33 2.58
CA ARG A 26 10.66 -4.99 3.17
C ARG A 26 9.45 -4.18 2.73
N VAL A 27 9.00 -3.30 3.61
CA VAL A 27 7.89 -2.36 3.35
C VAL A 27 8.43 -0.95 3.46
N PHE A 28 8.20 -0.13 2.43
CA PHE A 28 8.54 1.29 2.40
C PHE A 28 7.26 2.13 2.34
N PRO A 29 7.22 3.31 2.99
CA PRO A 29 6.16 4.27 2.74
C PRO A 29 6.26 4.83 1.30
N LEU A 30 5.15 5.36 0.77
CA LEU A 30 5.08 5.88 -0.61
C LEU A 30 6.15 6.94 -0.90
N GLU A 31 6.44 7.79 0.09
CA GLU A 31 7.44 8.87 0.01
C GLU A 31 8.86 8.32 -0.22
N GLN A 32 9.12 7.06 0.13
CA GLN A 32 10.41 6.39 0.01
C GLN A 32 10.50 5.46 -1.21
N THR A 33 9.68 5.68 -2.23
CA THR A 33 9.69 4.83 -3.44
C THR A 33 11.06 4.76 -4.12
N ASN A 34 11.80 5.88 -4.18
CA ASN A 34 13.14 5.91 -4.77
C ASN A 34 14.13 5.02 -3.99
N GLU A 35 14.04 5.02 -2.66
CA GLU A 35 14.88 4.19 -1.79
C GLU A 35 14.52 2.71 -1.91
N ALA A 36 13.23 2.40 -2.09
CA ALA A 36 12.76 1.05 -2.36
C ALA A 36 13.32 0.51 -3.69
N LEU A 37 13.35 1.35 -4.75
CA LEU A 37 13.95 0.98 -6.03
C LEU A 37 15.46 0.75 -5.91
N ALA A 38 16.18 1.68 -5.29
CA ALA A 38 17.62 1.53 -5.05
C ALA A 38 17.95 0.27 -4.23
N TYR A 39 17.09 -0.10 -3.27
CA TYR A 39 17.23 -1.34 -2.50
C TYR A 39 17.11 -2.60 -3.37
N ILE A 40 16.20 -2.60 -4.35
CA ILE A 40 16.02 -3.70 -5.31
C ILE A 40 17.22 -3.77 -6.27
N GLU A 41 17.66 -2.63 -6.80
CA GLU A 41 18.78 -2.54 -7.74
C GLU A 41 20.09 -3.07 -7.16
N GLN A 42 20.29 -2.92 -5.85
CA GLN A 42 21.46 -3.47 -5.15
C GLN A 42 21.44 -5.01 -5.02
N GLY A 43 20.40 -5.70 -5.53
CA GLY A 43 20.26 -7.15 -5.44
C GLY A 43 20.00 -7.64 -4.02
N ARG A 44 19.64 -6.75 -3.09
CA ARG A 44 19.43 -7.08 -1.67
C ARG A 44 18.05 -7.69 -1.40
N ALA A 45 17.12 -7.53 -2.33
CA ALA A 45 15.75 -7.95 -2.16
C ALA A 45 15.61 -9.49 -2.18
N LYS A 46 15.16 -10.09 -1.07
CA LYS A 46 14.91 -11.54 -0.92
C LYS A 46 13.41 -11.85 -0.83
N GLY A 47 12.62 -11.24 -1.70
CA GLY A 47 11.17 -11.40 -1.71
C GLY A 47 10.47 -10.23 -2.36
N LYS A 48 9.24 -9.96 -1.94
CA LYS A 48 8.47 -8.81 -2.39
C LYS A 48 8.82 -7.58 -1.56
N VAL A 49 9.18 -6.50 -2.24
CA VAL A 49 9.24 -5.15 -1.66
C VAL A 49 7.87 -4.50 -1.85
N VAL A 50 7.27 -4.01 -0.77
CA VAL A 50 5.91 -3.45 -0.76
C VAL A 50 5.97 -1.96 -0.50
N ILE A 51 5.23 -1.17 -1.27
CA ILE A 51 4.99 0.24 -0.98
C ILE A 51 3.68 0.38 -0.21
N ARG A 52 3.74 0.98 0.98
CA ARG A 52 2.59 1.29 1.81
C ARG A 52 2.06 2.67 1.43
N LEU A 53 0.83 2.71 0.95
CA LEU A 53 0.08 3.95 0.78
C LEU A 53 -0.40 4.44 2.15
N ALA A 54 -0.32 5.75 2.39
CA ALA A 54 -0.83 6.34 3.61
C ALA A 54 -2.34 6.09 3.73
N MET A 55 -2.81 5.72 4.93
CA MET A 55 -4.23 5.76 5.24
C MET A 55 -4.57 7.20 5.63
N LEU A 56 -5.46 7.85 4.89
CA LEU A 56 -5.97 9.18 5.23
C LEU A 56 -6.58 9.14 6.65
N GLN A 57 -5.98 9.88 7.58
CA GLN A 57 -6.70 10.26 8.78
C GLN A 57 -7.66 11.37 8.39
N ALA A 58 -8.96 11.09 8.42
CA ALA A 58 -9.98 12.12 8.29
C ALA A 58 -9.81 13.10 9.46
N THR A 59 -9.09 14.20 9.23
CA THR A 59 -9.02 15.30 10.19
C THR A 59 -10.36 16.03 10.11
N ILE A 60 -11.31 15.62 10.95
CA ILE A 60 -12.56 16.34 11.13
C ILE A 60 -12.22 17.68 11.79
N HIS A 61 -12.14 18.75 11.00
CA HIS A 61 -12.09 20.10 11.55
C HIS A 61 -13.45 20.41 12.19
N PRO A 62 -13.50 20.73 13.50
CA PRO A 62 -14.75 21.15 14.12
C PRO A 62 -15.23 22.44 13.45
N PHE A 63 -16.45 22.40 12.91
CA PHE A 63 -17.14 23.58 12.38
C PHE A 63 -17.18 24.65 13.48
N ARG A 64 -16.52 25.80 13.26
CA ARG A 64 -16.69 27.00 14.07
C ARG A 64 -17.87 27.78 13.51
N PRO A 65 -19.07 27.74 14.13
CA PRO A 65 -20.12 28.69 13.76
C PRO A 65 -19.63 30.10 14.10
N SER A 66 -19.50 30.95 13.10
CA SER A 66 -19.24 32.38 13.28
C SER A 66 -20.43 32.99 14.03
N ALA A 67 -20.14 33.63 15.16
CA ALA A 67 -21.12 34.27 16.02
C ALA A 67 -21.94 35.34 15.27
N GLN A 68 -23.26 35.20 15.41
CA GLN A 68 -24.37 36.16 15.45
C GLN A 68 -24.37 37.43 14.57
N PRO A 69 -25.49 37.72 13.87
CA PRO A 69 -25.71 39.00 13.21
C PRO A 69 -25.85 40.10 14.26
N THR A 70 -24.97 41.09 14.21
CA THR A 70 -25.09 42.33 14.98
C THR A 70 -26.10 43.24 14.29
N GLY A 71 -27.16 43.62 15.03
CA GLY A 71 -27.90 44.89 14.84
C GLY A 71 -28.84 44.97 13.65
#